data_AF-A0A1L8QU20-F1
#
_entry.id   AF-A0A1L8QU20-F1
#
_cell.length_a   1.000
_cell.length_b   1.000
_cell.length_c   1.000
_cell.angle_alpha   90.00
_cell.angle_beta   90.00
_cell.angle_gamma   90.00
#
_symmetry.space_group_name_H-M   'P 1'
#
loop_
_entity.id
_entity.type
_entity.pdbx_description
1 polymer ?
#
loop_
_entity_poly.entity_id
_entity_poly.type
_entity_poly.pdbx_seq_one_letter_code
_entity_poly.pdbx_strand_id
1 'polypeptide(L)'
;MNHKLICERKQVEKKVDTEMKAKKLLVGFAALTFTTLVLSACSPDSNTAESSSSAAASSEVVESSSTAAETEEEAAAPAVTLQDGTYTLEETNYSNDYRVVFSIVVKDGKIVESKYDNINEAGESKVENAEYNAMMLEKAGISPEEFIPAFNEALVKAQSATGVEVVSGATHSFHSFQNYAQQLIQAAQAGNTEVIKVNNGSELQDGTYTLEEKNYSNGYRVVFSIVVKDGKVAESNYDNINEAGESKVDDADYNAMMLEKAGIAPETFIPELNKRLVEKMATEEGVPSDIDVVTGATSSFNTFVIYAEQLINAAQNGNTETITVDNPTQ
;
A
#
# COMPACT_ATOMS: atom_id res chain seq x y z
N MET A 1 20.98 42.20 -35.95
CA MET A 1 19.81 41.40 -36.35
C MET A 1 19.21 40.59 -35.18
N ASN A 2 19.28 41.09 -33.93
CA ASN A 2 18.87 40.34 -32.73
C ASN A 2 17.97 41.11 -31.75
N HIS A 3 17.44 42.28 -32.15
CA HIS A 3 16.49 43.03 -31.31
C HIS A 3 15.03 42.92 -31.77
N LYS A 4 14.81 42.52 -33.04
CA LYS A 4 13.47 42.39 -33.61
C LYS A 4 12.76 41.09 -33.18
N LEU A 5 13.49 39.99 -32.98
CA LEU A 5 12.94 38.71 -32.52
C LEU A 5 12.50 38.70 -31.04
N ILE A 6 13.08 39.55 -30.19
CA ILE A 6 12.75 39.59 -28.76
C ILE A 6 11.42 40.33 -28.52
N CYS A 7 11.08 41.31 -29.37
CA CYS A 7 9.79 42.01 -29.30
C CYS A 7 8.62 41.20 -29.85
N GLU A 8 8.84 40.29 -30.81
CA GLU A 8 7.77 39.44 -31.35
C GLU A 8 7.40 38.29 -30.40
N ARG A 9 8.35 37.71 -29.63
CA ARG A 9 8.01 36.68 -28.63
C ARG A 9 7.14 37.20 -27.48
N LYS A 10 7.41 38.41 -26.97
CA LYS A 10 6.61 39.00 -25.87
C LYS A 10 5.17 39.36 -26.25
N GLN A 11 4.89 39.54 -27.55
CA GLN A 11 3.53 39.81 -28.03
C GLN A 11 2.70 38.53 -28.22
N VAL A 12 3.36 37.38 -28.40
CA VAL A 12 2.70 36.06 -28.50
C VAL A 12 2.32 35.54 -27.11
N GLU A 13 3.20 35.65 -26.11
CA GLU A 13 2.90 35.22 -24.73
C GLU A 13 1.72 36.01 -24.13
N LYS A 14 1.67 37.33 -24.35
CA LYS A 14 0.58 38.16 -23.81
C LYS A 14 -0.79 37.91 -24.47
N LYS A 15 -0.83 37.25 -25.64
CA LYS A 15 -2.07 36.94 -26.38
C LYS A 15 -2.66 35.58 -26.02
N VAL A 16 -1.87 34.68 -25.43
CA VAL A 16 -2.34 33.36 -24.95
C VAL A 16 -3.01 33.49 -23.58
N ASP A 17 -2.53 34.42 -22.73
CA ASP A 17 -3.08 34.64 -21.38
C ASP A 17 -4.45 35.34 -21.34
N THR A 18 -5.01 35.78 -22.47
CA THR A 18 -6.29 36.54 -22.51
C THR A 18 -7.47 35.74 -23.07
N GLU A 19 -7.29 34.50 -23.55
CA GLU A 19 -8.38 33.66 -24.08
C GLU A 19 -8.64 32.36 -23.31
N MET A 20 -8.53 32.39 -21.98
CA MET A 20 -9.21 31.42 -21.10
C MET A 20 -10.03 32.12 -20.02
N LYS A 21 -10.92 33.01 -20.45
CA LYS A 21 -11.97 33.58 -19.61
C LYS A 21 -13.32 33.37 -20.29
N ALA A 22 -13.92 32.22 -20.01
CA ALA A 22 -15.36 31.93 -20.00
C ALA A 22 -15.61 30.50 -20.48
N LYS A 23 -15.92 29.61 -19.53
CA LYS A 23 -17.07 28.68 -19.58
C LYS A 23 -17.03 27.73 -18.40
N LYS A 24 -18.24 27.32 -17.99
CA LYS A 24 -18.61 26.25 -17.06
C LYS A 24 -18.71 26.70 -15.59
N LEU A 25 -19.72 26.35 -14.81
CA LEU A 25 -21.08 25.84 -15.04
C LEU A 25 -21.78 25.94 -13.66
N LEU A 26 -23.03 26.37 -13.63
CA LEU A 26 -23.89 26.36 -12.44
C LEU A 26 -24.06 24.91 -11.93
N VAL A 27 -23.65 24.65 -10.68
CA VAL A 27 -24.03 23.43 -9.95
C VAL A 27 -24.97 23.83 -8.82
N GLY A 28 -26.23 23.42 -8.97
CA GLY A 28 -27.31 23.69 -8.04
C GLY A 28 -27.20 22.84 -6.77
N PHE A 29 -27.48 23.48 -5.65
CA PHE A 29 -27.76 22.87 -4.36
C PHE A 29 -28.99 21.96 -4.47
N ALA A 30 -28.83 20.65 -4.29
CA ALA A 30 -29.93 19.74 -3.99
C ALA A 30 -29.89 19.42 -2.49
N ALA A 31 -30.81 20.04 -1.75
CA ALA A 31 -31.06 19.76 -0.36
C ALA A 31 -31.78 18.40 -0.22
N LEU A 32 -31.12 17.43 0.39
CA LEU A 32 -31.73 16.17 0.83
C LEU A 32 -32.46 16.40 2.15
N THR A 33 -33.77 16.59 2.06
CA THR A 33 -34.66 16.65 3.21
C THR A 33 -34.92 15.24 3.74
N PHE A 34 -34.58 15.00 5.01
CA PHE A 34 -35.00 13.83 5.78
C PHE A 34 -36.53 13.83 5.91
N THR A 35 -37.19 12.83 5.32
CA THR A 35 -38.61 12.56 5.56
C THR A 35 -38.74 11.42 6.55
N THR A 36 -39.22 11.78 7.73
CA THR A 36 -39.65 10.89 8.80
C THR A 36 -40.90 10.10 8.37
N LEU A 37 -40.82 8.77 8.38
CA LEU A 37 -42.02 7.93 8.33
C LEU A 37 -42.61 7.82 9.74
N VAL A 38 -43.73 8.50 9.93
CA VAL A 38 -44.62 8.38 11.09
C VAL A 38 -45.53 7.17 10.88
N LEU A 39 -45.58 6.27 11.88
CA LEU A 39 -46.55 5.19 11.97
C LEU A 39 -47.97 5.73 12.25
N SER A 40 -48.96 5.20 11.53
CA SER A 40 -50.39 5.23 11.87
C SER A 40 -51.01 3.95 11.29
N ALA A 41 -51.24 2.92 12.11
CA ALA A 41 -52.48 2.65 12.86
C ALA A 41 -53.62 2.10 11.99
N CYS A 42 -53.96 0.82 12.21
CA CYS A 42 -55.34 0.35 12.33
C CYS A 42 -55.38 -1.03 13.01
N SER A 43 -55.96 -1.08 14.22
CA SER A 43 -56.37 -2.30 14.93
C SER A 43 -57.64 -2.92 14.28
N PRO A 44 -58.13 -4.11 14.73
CA PRO A 44 -58.84 -4.25 16.01
C PRO A 44 -58.59 -5.57 16.78
N ASP A 45 -59.15 -5.56 18.00
CA ASP A 45 -59.39 -6.66 18.96
C ASP A 45 -58.20 -7.18 19.79
N SER A 46 -58.30 -7.36 21.11
CA SER A 46 -59.28 -6.93 22.12
C SER A 46 -58.65 -7.14 23.51
N ASN A 47 -59.04 -6.28 24.47
CA ASN A 47 -59.09 -6.52 25.91
C ASN A 47 -57.83 -6.59 26.82
N THR A 48 -57.84 -5.64 27.76
CA THR A 48 -57.52 -5.71 29.21
C THR A 48 -56.19 -5.11 29.70
N ALA A 49 -56.30 -3.84 30.08
CA ALA A 49 -55.84 -3.14 31.29
C ALA A 49 -54.66 -3.67 32.15
N GLU A 50 -53.76 -2.71 32.42
CA GLU A 50 -53.16 -2.32 33.70
C GLU A 50 -51.62 -2.29 33.79
N SER A 51 -51.19 -1.17 34.39
CA SER A 51 -49.84 -0.68 34.67
C SER A 51 -49.01 -1.60 35.56
N SER A 52 -47.68 -1.50 35.41
CA SER A 52 -46.77 -0.91 36.41
C SER A 52 -45.43 -1.66 36.54
N SER A 53 -44.34 -0.88 36.50
CA SER A 53 -43.16 -1.00 37.37
C SER A 53 -42.25 -2.25 37.35
N SER A 54 -41.03 -1.99 36.85
CA SER A 54 -39.71 -2.32 37.45
C SER A 54 -39.09 -3.72 37.36
N ALA A 55 -37.75 -3.66 37.21
CA ALA A 55 -36.72 -4.53 37.76
C ALA A 55 -36.19 -5.72 36.92
N ALA A 56 -34.97 -5.51 36.42
CA ALA A 56 -33.73 -6.27 36.67
C ALA A 56 -33.67 -7.80 36.57
N ALA A 57 -32.48 -8.24 36.11
CA ALA A 57 -31.88 -9.59 36.16
C ALA A 57 -32.42 -10.58 35.10
N SER A 58 -31.66 -11.53 34.56
CA SER A 58 -30.24 -11.89 34.56
C SER A 58 -30.08 -12.98 33.48
N SER A 59 -28.84 -13.14 33.02
CA SER A 59 -28.22 -14.26 32.29
C SER A 59 -28.93 -15.61 32.23
N GLU A 60 -28.88 -16.23 31.06
CA GLU A 60 -28.59 -17.66 30.93
C GLU A 60 -27.49 -17.89 29.88
N VAL A 61 -26.49 -18.64 30.31
CA VAL A 61 -25.33 -19.14 29.56
C VAL A 61 -25.75 -20.49 28.96
N VAL A 62 -25.46 -20.72 27.69
CA VAL A 62 -25.44 -22.07 27.12
C VAL A 62 -24.07 -22.35 26.53
N GLU A 63 -23.42 -23.28 27.21
CA GLU A 63 -22.15 -23.92 26.91
C GLU A 63 -22.37 -25.09 25.94
N SER A 64 -21.51 -25.23 24.94
CA SER A 64 -21.22 -26.50 24.24
C SER A 64 -19.88 -26.33 23.51
N SER A 65 -18.78 -26.74 24.14
CA SER A 65 -18.25 -28.12 24.15
C SER A 65 -17.47 -28.43 22.85
N SER A 66 -16.18 -28.10 22.90
CA SER A 66 -15.14 -28.44 21.94
C SER A 66 -14.56 -29.81 22.31
N THR A 67 -14.61 -30.75 21.37
CA THR A 67 -13.91 -32.04 21.49
C THR A 67 -12.58 -31.93 20.76
N ALA A 68 -11.51 -32.22 21.51
CA ALA A 68 -10.13 -32.27 21.05
C ALA A 68 -9.86 -33.51 20.20
N ALA A 69 -9.10 -33.32 19.12
CA ALA A 69 -8.41 -34.38 18.39
C ALA A 69 -6.99 -33.88 18.07
N GLU A 70 -6.08 -34.84 18.01
CA GLU A 70 -4.69 -34.78 18.43
C GLU A 70 -3.75 -34.02 17.48
N THR A 71 -2.71 -33.51 18.11
CA THR A 71 -1.54 -32.81 17.56
C THR A 71 -0.66 -33.79 16.78
N GLU A 72 -0.56 -33.61 15.46
CA GLU A 72 0.66 -33.97 14.73
C GLU A 72 1.56 -32.73 14.71
N GLU A 73 2.75 -32.88 15.30
CA GLU A 73 3.84 -31.92 15.28
C GLU A 73 4.37 -31.85 13.84
N GLU A 74 3.74 -31.00 13.02
CA GLU A 74 4.29 -30.58 11.75
C GLU A 74 5.60 -29.85 12.05
N ALA A 75 6.70 -30.35 11.49
CA ALA A 75 8.01 -29.75 11.62
C ALA A 75 7.91 -28.29 11.17
N ALA A 76 8.05 -27.35 12.12
CA ALA A 76 7.99 -25.93 11.85
C ALA A 76 8.88 -25.61 10.65
N ALA A 77 8.27 -25.17 9.57
CA ALA A 77 8.96 -24.66 8.39
C ALA A 77 10.00 -23.63 8.86
N PRO A 78 11.19 -23.56 8.22
CA PRO A 78 12.26 -22.69 8.70
C PRO A 78 11.75 -21.25 8.75
N ALA A 79 11.57 -20.73 9.96
CA ALA A 79 11.31 -19.32 10.16
C ALA A 79 12.42 -18.56 9.43
N VAL A 80 12.07 -17.70 8.47
CA VAL A 80 13.04 -16.97 7.67
C VAL A 80 13.93 -16.16 8.61
N THR A 81 15.17 -16.59 8.80
CA THR A 81 16.08 -15.99 9.78
C THR A 81 16.73 -14.76 9.18
N LEU A 82 16.55 -13.60 9.81
CA LEU A 82 17.27 -12.38 9.44
C LEU A 82 18.74 -12.52 9.84
N GLN A 83 19.67 -12.12 8.97
CA GLN A 83 21.09 -12.10 9.30
C GLN A 83 21.40 -10.84 10.12
N ASP A 84 22.19 -10.99 11.18
CA ASP A 84 22.63 -9.87 12.01
C ASP A 84 23.43 -8.85 11.20
N GLY A 85 23.16 -7.56 11.41
CA GLY A 85 23.78 -6.51 10.61
C GLY A 85 23.06 -5.17 10.71
N THR A 86 23.57 -4.21 9.95
CA THR A 86 22.88 -2.94 9.69
C THR A 86 22.64 -2.84 8.21
N TYR A 87 21.38 -2.64 7.85
CA TYR A 87 20.91 -2.59 6.46
C TYR A 87 20.39 -1.19 6.20
N THR A 88 20.76 -0.63 5.06
CA THR A 88 20.55 0.79 4.78
C THR A 88 20.00 1.00 3.38
N LEU A 89 19.05 1.91 3.26
CA LEU A 89 18.41 2.35 2.03
C LEU A 89 18.38 3.87 2.01
N GLU A 90 18.66 4.47 0.86
CA GLU A 90 18.44 5.90 0.65
C GLU A 90 17.87 6.19 -0.73
N GLU A 91 17.01 7.19 -0.77
CA GLU A 91 16.61 7.84 -2.00
C GLU A 91 17.75 8.70 -2.55
N THR A 92 17.88 8.76 -3.88
CA THR A 92 18.92 9.57 -4.53
C THR A 92 18.39 10.94 -4.97
N ASN A 93 17.09 11.09 -5.16
CA ASN A 93 16.46 12.35 -5.58
C ASN A 93 15.63 12.97 -4.46
N TYR A 94 15.58 14.30 -4.45
CA TYR A 94 14.73 15.06 -3.54
C TYR A 94 13.34 15.25 -4.14
N SER A 95 12.32 15.07 -3.30
CA SER A 95 10.92 15.39 -3.58
C SER A 95 10.39 16.31 -2.49
N ASN A 96 9.88 17.49 -2.87
CA ASN A 96 9.47 18.55 -1.94
C ASN A 96 10.57 18.92 -0.93
N ASP A 97 11.81 19.06 -1.39
CA ASP A 97 13.01 19.41 -0.61
C ASP A 97 13.50 18.32 0.36
N TYR A 98 12.91 17.11 0.34
CA TYR A 98 13.33 15.99 1.18
C TYR A 98 13.62 14.72 0.38
N ARG A 99 14.48 13.86 0.93
CA ARG A 99 14.67 12.48 0.47
C ARG A 99 14.64 11.52 1.66
N VAL A 100 14.25 10.29 1.42
CA VAL A 100 14.25 9.24 2.45
C VAL A 100 15.67 8.75 2.74
N VAL A 101 15.96 8.59 4.03
CA VAL A 101 17.03 7.73 4.53
C VAL A 101 16.42 6.72 5.49
N PHE A 102 16.81 5.45 5.36
CA PHE A 102 16.25 4.39 6.17
C PHE A 102 17.32 3.37 6.54
N SER A 103 17.46 3.06 7.82
CA SER A 103 18.24 1.91 8.27
C SER A 103 17.47 1.03 9.26
N ILE A 104 17.76 -0.27 9.23
CA ILE A 104 17.37 -1.21 10.28
C ILE A 104 18.61 -1.90 10.86
N VAL A 105 18.56 -2.25 12.13
CA VAL A 105 19.58 -3.09 12.79
C VAL A 105 18.95 -4.42 13.16
N VAL A 106 19.59 -5.50 12.76
CA VAL A 106 19.20 -6.87 13.10
C VAL A 106 20.21 -7.45 14.09
N LYS A 107 19.69 -8.04 15.17
CA LYS A 107 20.45 -8.81 16.16
C LYS A 107 19.67 -10.03 16.59
N ASP A 108 20.35 -11.15 16.74
CA ASP A 108 19.75 -12.44 17.10
C ASP A 108 18.54 -12.78 16.20
N GLY A 109 18.65 -12.45 14.91
CA GLY A 109 17.60 -12.67 13.91
C GLY A 109 16.34 -11.79 14.04
N LYS A 110 16.39 -10.71 14.83
CA LYS A 110 15.28 -9.76 15.02
C LYS A 110 15.68 -8.33 14.67
N ILE A 111 14.75 -7.56 14.12
CA ILE A 111 14.89 -6.11 13.96
C ILE A 111 14.85 -5.48 15.36
N VAL A 112 15.97 -4.94 15.82
CA VAL A 112 16.09 -4.30 17.15
C VAL A 112 16.07 -2.78 17.07
N GLU A 113 16.28 -2.22 15.88
CA GLU A 113 16.25 -0.77 15.65
C GLU A 113 15.73 -0.49 14.23
N SER A 114 14.94 0.57 14.10
CA SER A 114 14.45 1.14 12.84
C SER A 114 14.67 2.64 12.86
N LYS A 115 15.26 3.18 11.80
CA LYS A 115 15.58 4.60 11.62
C LYS A 115 15.20 5.05 10.22
N TYR A 116 13.90 5.14 9.96
CA TYR A 116 13.30 5.81 8.81
C TYR A 116 13.20 7.30 9.10
N ASP A 117 13.61 8.13 8.13
CA ASP A 117 13.43 9.57 8.19
C ASP A 117 13.38 10.19 6.78
N ASN A 118 12.97 11.45 6.70
CA ASN A 118 13.09 12.29 5.53
C ASN A 118 14.06 13.42 5.87
N ILE A 119 15.13 13.59 5.08
CA ILE A 119 16.14 14.62 5.32
C ILE A 119 16.21 15.60 4.15
N ASN A 120 16.51 16.86 4.45
CA ASN A 120 16.75 17.88 3.43
C ASN A 120 18.19 17.85 2.91
N GLU A 121 18.54 18.75 1.98
CA GLU A 121 19.90 18.84 1.41
C GLU A 121 21.00 19.11 2.45
N ALA A 122 20.67 19.76 3.55
CA ALA A 122 21.59 20.00 4.67
C ALA A 122 21.72 18.80 5.60
N GLY A 123 20.96 17.72 5.37
CA GLY A 123 20.90 16.54 6.23
C GLY A 123 20.03 16.72 7.49
N GLU A 124 19.22 17.78 7.53
CA GLU A 124 18.31 18.04 8.65
C GLU A 124 17.03 17.22 8.49
N SER A 125 16.58 16.64 9.61
CA SER A 125 15.38 15.82 9.67
C SER A 125 14.12 16.65 9.45
N LYS A 126 13.18 16.08 8.69
CA LYS A 126 11.82 16.62 8.50
C LYS A 126 11.01 16.61 9.78
N VAL A 127 11.31 15.71 10.71
CA VAL A 127 10.73 15.68 12.07
C VAL A 127 11.01 16.99 12.80
N GLU A 128 12.19 17.57 12.61
CA GLU A 128 12.60 18.81 13.29
C GLU A 128 12.08 20.08 12.57
N ASN A 129 11.43 19.94 11.41
CA ASN A 129 10.90 21.08 10.67
C ASN A 129 9.52 21.52 11.20
N ALA A 130 9.55 22.44 12.17
CA ALA A 130 8.34 22.98 12.81
C ALA A 130 7.34 23.60 11.82
N GLU A 131 7.80 24.27 10.76
CA GLU A 131 6.93 24.89 9.75
C GLU A 131 6.21 23.82 8.92
N TYR A 132 6.92 22.76 8.51
CA TYR A 132 6.34 21.64 7.78
C TYR A 132 5.36 20.85 8.64
N ASN A 133 5.73 20.56 9.89
CA ASN A 133 4.86 19.88 10.85
C ASN A 133 3.55 20.65 11.04
N ALA A 134 3.61 21.97 11.27
CA ALA A 134 2.42 22.80 11.42
C ALA A 134 1.55 22.80 10.16
N MET A 135 2.15 22.94 8.97
CA MET A 135 1.43 22.92 7.70
C MET A 135 0.72 21.59 7.45
N MET A 136 1.42 20.47 7.68
CA MET A 136 0.85 19.15 7.42
C MET A 136 -0.22 18.79 8.44
N LEU A 137 -0.03 19.14 9.71
CA LEU A 137 -1.04 18.94 10.76
C LEU A 137 -2.34 19.69 10.42
N GLU A 138 -2.25 20.92 9.91
CA GLU A 138 -3.43 21.68 9.47
C GLU A 138 -4.18 21.03 8.29
N LYS A 139 -3.44 20.48 7.32
CA LYS A 139 -4.02 19.96 6.06
C LYS A 139 -4.47 18.50 6.15
N ALA A 140 -3.71 17.67 6.86
CA ALA A 140 -3.84 16.22 6.86
C ALA A 140 -4.17 15.65 8.25
N GLY A 141 -4.15 16.48 9.31
CA GLY A 141 -4.45 16.05 10.67
C GLY A 141 -3.34 15.21 11.32
N ILE A 142 -2.16 15.15 10.69
CA ILE A 142 -0.97 14.46 11.19
C ILE A 142 0.29 15.16 10.68
N SER A 143 1.41 14.99 11.39
CA SER A 143 2.71 15.57 11.05
C SER A 143 3.84 14.52 10.97
N PRO A 144 4.94 14.82 10.26
CA PRO A 144 6.16 13.99 10.29
C PRO A 144 6.66 13.67 11.69
N GLU A 145 6.60 14.64 12.61
CA GLU A 145 6.95 14.45 14.02
C GLU A 145 6.11 13.36 14.72
N GLU A 146 4.87 13.12 14.26
CA GLU A 146 4.00 12.07 14.80
C GLU A 146 4.18 10.74 14.08
N PHE A 147 4.13 10.71 12.74
CA PHE A 147 4.09 9.44 12.01
C PHE A 147 5.46 8.77 11.84
N ILE A 148 6.56 9.54 11.74
CA ILE A 148 7.90 8.95 11.51
C ILE A 148 8.34 8.11 12.73
N PRO A 149 8.23 8.60 13.98
CA PRO A 149 8.50 7.77 15.15
C PRO A 149 7.57 6.56 15.24
N ALA A 150 6.28 6.74 14.93
CA ALA A 150 5.29 5.66 14.97
C ALA A 150 5.62 4.53 13.99
N PHE A 151 6.04 4.85 12.76
CA PHE A 151 6.48 3.86 11.78
C PHE A 151 7.67 3.03 12.29
N ASN A 152 8.67 3.70 12.84
CA ASN A 152 9.87 3.05 13.37
C ASN A 152 9.55 2.11 14.53
N GLU A 153 8.74 2.54 15.49
CA GLU A 153 8.29 1.69 16.60
C GLU A 153 7.48 0.48 16.08
N ALA A 154 6.56 0.74 15.15
CA ALA A 154 5.68 -0.28 14.64
C ALA A 154 6.41 -1.37 13.84
N LEU A 155 7.45 -1.04 13.07
CA LEU A 155 8.26 -2.06 12.39
C LEU A 155 9.07 -2.92 13.35
N VAL A 156 9.68 -2.31 14.38
CA VAL A 156 10.38 -3.06 15.44
C VAL A 156 9.40 -3.99 16.17
N LYS A 157 8.15 -3.58 16.37
CA LYS A 157 7.13 -4.45 16.99
C LYS A 157 6.63 -5.55 16.05
N ALA A 158 6.35 -5.21 14.80
CA ALA A 158 5.73 -6.11 13.83
C ALA A 158 6.72 -7.12 13.23
N GLN A 159 8.02 -6.79 13.16
CA GLN A 159 9.06 -7.60 12.51
C GLN A 159 8.78 -7.91 11.03
N SER A 160 7.84 -7.18 10.41
CA SER A 160 7.39 -7.36 9.04
C SER A 160 6.86 -6.03 8.50
N ALA A 161 7.18 -5.72 7.25
CA ALA A 161 6.66 -4.53 6.57
C ALA A 161 5.13 -4.56 6.41
N THR A 162 4.56 -5.73 6.09
CA THR A 162 3.11 -5.92 5.91
C THR A 162 2.35 -5.97 7.23
N GLY A 163 3.05 -6.20 8.35
CA GLY A 163 2.47 -6.21 9.70
C GLY A 163 2.33 -4.82 10.33
N VAL A 164 2.86 -3.77 9.70
CA VAL A 164 2.68 -2.39 10.14
C VAL A 164 1.31 -1.90 9.70
N GLU A 165 0.56 -1.30 10.61
CA GLU A 165 -0.75 -0.73 10.30
C GLU A 165 -0.64 0.64 9.63
N VAL A 166 -1.56 0.91 8.70
CA VAL A 166 -1.63 2.20 8.01
C VAL A 166 -1.90 3.34 8.97
N VAL A 167 -1.14 4.43 8.83
CA VAL A 167 -1.38 5.66 9.57
C VAL A 167 -2.22 6.61 8.72
N SER A 168 -3.42 6.92 9.21
CA SER A 168 -4.35 7.82 8.52
C SER A 168 -3.75 9.22 8.35
N GLY A 169 -3.95 9.83 7.19
CA GLY A 169 -3.40 11.14 6.84
C GLY A 169 -1.95 11.11 6.31
N ALA A 170 -1.25 9.97 6.39
CA ALA A 170 0.12 9.79 5.91
C ALA A 170 0.25 8.61 4.92
N THR A 171 -0.80 8.30 4.17
CA THR A 171 -0.90 7.09 3.32
C THR A 171 0.26 6.93 2.34
N HIS A 172 0.64 7.97 1.60
CA HIS A 172 1.78 7.87 0.67
C HIS A 172 3.10 7.60 1.39
N SER A 173 3.37 8.32 2.48
CA SER A 173 4.57 8.10 3.30
C SER A 173 4.58 6.71 3.92
N PHE A 174 3.41 6.16 4.25
CA PHE A 174 3.27 4.81 4.76
C PHE A 174 3.58 3.74 3.70
N HIS A 175 3.10 3.89 2.47
CA HIS A 175 3.42 2.94 1.39
C HIS A 175 4.91 2.93 1.06
N SER A 176 5.53 4.11 0.90
CA SER A 176 6.99 4.20 0.72
C SER A 176 7.75 3.56 1.88
N PHE A 177 7.32 3.80 3.12
CA PHE A 177 7.89 3.15 4.30
C PHE A 177 7.78 1.62 4.22
N GLN A 178 6.60 1.05 3.90
CA GLN A 178 6.41 -0.40 3.79
C GLN A 178 7.29 -1.01 2.70
N ASN A 179 7.33 -0.40 1.52
CA ASN A 179 8.19 -0.86 0.43
C ASN A 179 9.68 -0.87 0.85
N TYR A 180 10.17 0.23 1.40
CA TYR A 180 11.58 0.32 1.80
C TYR A 180 11.91 -0.58 2.98
N ALA A 181 11.00 -0.74 3.95
CA ALA A 181 11.14 -1.71 5.03
C ALA A 181 11.24 -3.14 4.47
N GLN A 182 10.42 -3.47 3.47
CA GLN A 182 10.43 -4.78 2.83
C GLN A 182 11.75 -5.05 2.09
N GLN A 183 12.29 -4.06 1.38
CA GLN A 183 13.61 -4.17 0.73
C GLN A 183 14.75 -4.36 1.74
N LEU A 184 14.71 -3.62 2.86
CA LEU A 184 15.68 -3.79 3.94
C LEU A 184 15.58 -5.16 4.62
N ILE A 185 14.37 -5.69 4.80
CA ILE A 185 14.15 -7.05 5.30
C ILE A 185 14.73 -8.09 4.33
N GLN A 186 14.51 -7.95 3.03
CA GLN A 186 15.10 -8.86 2.03
C GLN A 186 16.63 -8.80 2.05
N ALA A 187 17.21 -7.60 2.15
CA ALA A 187 18.65 -7.44 2.32
C ALA A 187 19.15 -8.12 3.60
N ALA A 188 18.39 -8.03 4.70
CA ALA A 188 18.69 -8.73 5.94
C ALA A 188 18.58 -10.25 5.83
N GLN A 189 17.61 -10.77 5.11
CA GLN A 189 17.48 -12.20 4.83
C GLN A 189 18.67 -12.71 4.01
N ALA A 190 19.13 -11.91 3.05
CA ALA A 190 20.29 -12.22 2.22
C ALA A 190 21.66 -11.94 2.90
N GLY A 191 21.67 -11.25 4.04
CA GLY A 191 22.91 -10.75 4.66
C GLY A 191 23.64 -9.70 3.81
N ASN A 192 22.93 -9.02 2.90
CA ASN A 192 23.51 -8.01 2.02
C ASN A 192 23.51 -6.63 2.69
N THR A 193 24.66 -6.20 3.19
CA THR A 193 24.81 -4.89 3.86
C THR A 193 25.13 -3.73 2.90
N GLU A 194 25.06 -3.95 1.58
CA GLU A 194 25.23 -2.86 0.62
C GLU A 194 24.09 -1.83 0.75
N VAL A 195 24.42 -0.55 0.54
CA VAL A 195 23.42 0.53 0.61
C VAL A 195 22.49 0.41 -0.60
N ILE A 196 21.22 0.11 -0.35
CA ILE A 196 20.19 0.12 -1.40
C ILE A 196 19.96 1.57 -1.84
N LYS A 197 20.10 1.84 -3.13
CA LYS A 197 19.81 3.15 -3.72
C LYS A 197 18.49 3.10 -4.47
N VAL A 198 17.59 4.02 -4.14
CA VAL A 198 16.31 4.17 -4.84
C VAL A 198 16.33 5.46 -5.65
N ASN A 199 16.27 5.35 -6.98
CA ASN A 199 16.18 6.50 -7.88
C ASN A 199 14.74 7.05 -7.99
N ASN A 200 14.13 7.33 -6.84
CA ASN A 200 12.75 7.82 -6.70
C ASN A 200 12.45 8.98 -7.65
N GLY A 201 11.31 8.94 -8.34
CA GLY A 201 10.89 9.98 -9.28
C GLY A 201 11.69 10.07 -10.59
N SER A 202 12.66 9.19 -10.82
CA SER A 202 13.36 9.13 -12.12
C SER A 202 12.45 8.54 -13.20
N GLU A 203 12.76 8.84 -14.46
CA GLU A 203 12.12 8.21 -15.60
C GLU A 203 12.28 6.68 -15.54
N LEU A 204 11.21 5.95 -15.83
CA LEU A 204 11.25 4.50 -15.89
C LEU A 204 12.10 4.07 -17.09
N GLN A 205 13.08 3.20 -16.88
CA GLN A 205 13.89 2.69 -17.96
C GLN A 205 13.14 1.57 -18.68
N ASP A 206 13.16 1.56 -20.01
CA ASP A 206 12.54 0.51 -20.80
C ASP A 206 13.14 -0.86 -20.49
N GLY A 207 12.30 -1.87 -20.36
CA GLY A 207 12.73 -3.21 -19.97
C GLY A 207 11.62 -4.08 -19.41
N THR A 208 11.99 -5.28 -18.99
CA THR A 208 11.13 -6.19 -18.25
C THR A 208 11.72 -6.37 -16.85
N TYR A 209 10.91 -6.08 -15.85
CA TYR A 209 11.29 -6.14 -14.44
C TYR A 209 10.49 -7.24 -13.78
N THR A 210 11.15 -8.07 -12.98
CA THR A 210 10.56 -9.30 -12.46
C THR A 210 10.79 -9.43 -10.96
N LEU A 211 9.78 -9.94 -10.28
CA LEU A 211 9.77 -10.24 -8.86
C LEU A 211 9.09 -11.59 -8.67
N GLU A 212 9.68 -12.45 -7.85
CA GLU A 212 9.06 -13.71 -7.43
C GLU A 212 9.25 -13.95 -5.94
N GLU A 213 8.23 -14.54 -5.32
CA GLU A 213 8.36 -15.13 -3.99
C GLU A 213 9.13 -16.44 -4.08
N LYS A 214 9.96 -16.71 -3.09
CA LYS A 214 10.75 -17.94 -3.00
C LYS A 214 9.92 -19.11 -2.47
N ASN A 215 9.08 -18.85 -1.46
CA ASN A 215 8.38 -19.89 -0.72
C ASN A 215 6.89 -19.91 -1.09
N TYR A 216 6.32 -21.11 -1.06
CA TYR A 216 4.88 -21.31 -1.21
C TYR A 216 4.18 -21.03 0.12
N SER A 217 3.05 -20.34 0.06
CA SER A 217 2.12 -20.10 1.16
C SER A 217 0.73 -20.55 0.72
N ASN A 218 0.11 -21.47 1.46
CA ASN A 218 -1.17 -22.09 1.09
C ASN A 218 -1.15 -22.71 -0.33
N GLY A 219 -0.02 -23.31 -0.72
CA GLY A 219 0.15 -23.96 -2.03
C GLY A 219 0.43 -23.01 -3.20
N TYR A 220 0.59 -21.70 -2.95
CA TYR A 220 0.82 -20.68 -3.98
C TYR A 220 2.02 -19.80 -3.66
N ARG A 221 2.70 -19.27 -4.68
CA ARG A 221 3.69 -18.19 -4.56
C ARG A 221 3.42 -17.11 -5.59
N VAL A 222 3.76 -15.86 -5.28
CA VAL A 222 3.63 -14.74 -6.23
C VAL A 222 4.71 -14.80 -7.30
N VAL A 223 4.29 -14.57 -8.54
CA VAL A 223 5.16 -14.17 -9.65
C VAL A 223 4.62 -12.86 -10.22
N PHE A 224 5.49 -11.88 -10.43
CA PHE A 224 5.10 -10.57 -10.88
C PHE A 224 6.12 -10.01 -11.86
N SER A 225 5.67 -9.59 -13.04
CA SER A 225 6.47 -8.77 -13.93
C SER A 225 5.75 -7.52 -14.40
N ILE A 226 6.52 -6.48 -14.72
CA ILE A 226 6.05 -5.33 -15.51
C ILE A 226 6.94 -5.16 -16.74
N VAL A 227 6.35 -4.63 -17.81
CA VAL A 227 7.10 -4.21 -19.01
C VAL A 227 7.01 -2.70 -19.11
N VAL A 228 8.15 -2.03 -19.18
CA VAL A 228 8.26 -0.59 -19.41
C VAL A 228 8.63 -0.33 -20.87
N LYS A 229 7.88 0.56 -21.53
CA LYS A 229 8.13 1.03 -22.89
C LYS A 229 7.89 2.54 -22.95
N ASP A 230 8.78 3.26 -23.60
CA ASP A 230 8.74 4.73 -23.71
C ASP A 230 8.55 5.41 -22.34
N GLY A 231 9.22 4.89 -21.30
CA GLY A 231 9.14 5.43 -19.95
C GLY A 231 7.83 5.18 -19.21
N LYS A 232 6.96 4.30 -19.71
CA LYS A 232 5.66 3.98 -19.11
C LYS A 232 5.48 2.48 -18.90
N VAL A 233 4.74 2.11 -17.86
CA VAL A 233 4.32 0.71 -17.66
C VAL A 233 3.33 0.34 -18.77
N ALA A 234 3.77 -0.51 -19.70
CA ALA A 234 2.99 -0.98 -20.83
C ALA A 234 2.22 -2.27 -20.51
N GLU A 235 2.79 -3.13 -19.66
CA GLU A 235 2.20 -4.43 -19.28
C GLU A 235 2.45 -4.70 -17.78
N SER A 236 1.52 -5.40 -17.14
CA SER A 236 1.58 -5.87 -15.76
C SER A 236 1.09 -7.31 -15.73
N ASN A 237 1.90 -8.21 -15.17
CA ASN A 237 1.63 -9.65 -15.08
C ASN A 237 1.90 -10.14 -13.65
N TYR A 238 1.06 -9.71 -12.72
CA TYR A 238 0.96 -10.23 -11.36
C TYR A 238 0.09 -11.48 -11.35
N ASP A 239 0.57 -12.54 -10.71
CA ASP A 239 -0.18 -13.76 -10.48
C ASP A 239 0.31 -14.51 -9.24
N ASN A 240 -0.47 -15.48 -8.80
CA ASN A 240 -0.10 -16.47 -7.81
C ASN A 240 -0.07 -17.82 -8.53
N ILE A 241 1.04 -18.55 -8.47
CA ILE A 241 1.18 -19.86 -9.13
C ILE A 241 1.41 -20.98 -8.12
N ASN A 242 0.92 -22.17 -8.44
CA ASN A 242 1.16 -23.37 -7.63
C ASN A 242 2.53 -24.03 -7.96
N GLU A 243 2.85 -25.16 -7.33
CA GLU A 243 4.10 -25.89 -7.58
C GLU A 243 4.24 -26.43 -9.01
N ALA A 244 3.12 -26.69 -9.69
CA ALA A 244 3.10 -27.09 -11.10
C ALA A 244 3.26 -25.89 -12.06
N GLY A 245 3.30 -24.66 -11.54
CA GLY A 245 3.34 -23.43 -12.32
C GLY A 245 1.98 -23.01 -12.90
N GLU A 246 0.88 -23.59 -12.41
CA GLU A 246 -0.46 -23.25 -12.84
C GLU A 246 -0.97 -22.00 -12.10
N SER A 247 -1.72 -21.17 -12.81
CA SER A 247 -2.26 -19.91 -12.28
C SER A 247 -3.38 -20.15 -11.27
N LYS A 248 -3.38 -19.37 -10.19
CA LYS A 248 -4.47 -19.31 -9.22
C LYS A 248 -5.75 -18.70 -9.81
N VAL A 249 -5.63 -17.92 -10.89
CA VAL A 249 -6.77 -17.44 -11.69
C VAL A 249 -7.53 -18.64 -12.26
N ASP A 250 -6.83 -19.70 -12.68
CA ASP A 250 -7.42 -20.87 -13.33
C ASP A 250 -7.90 -21.95 -12.34
N ASP A 251 -7.61 -21.81 -11.03
CA ASP A 251 -8.05 -22.75 -10.00
C ASP A 251 -9.54 -22.52 -9.64
N ALA A 252 -10.41 -23.27 -10.31
CA ALA A 252 -11.86 -23.18 -10.10
C ALA A 252 -12.29 -23.47 -8.66
N ASP A 253 -11.61 -24.38 -7.95
CA ASP A 253 -11.96 -24.76 -6.58
C ASP A 253 -11.59 -23.65 -5.61
N TYR A 254 -10.42 -23.04 -5.77
CA TYR A 254 -10.01 -21.88 -4.96
C TYR A 254 -10.89 -20.67 -5.23
N ASN A 255 -11.20 -20.39 -6.50
CA ASN A 255 -12.10 -19.29 -6.88
C ASN A 255 -13.47 -19.46 -6.21
N ALA A 256 -14.08 -20.65 -6.27
CA ALA A 256 -15.35 -20.93 -5.61
C ALA A 256 -15.27 -20.75 -4.09
N MET A 257 -14.21 -21.27 -3.46
CA MET A 257 -14.01 -21.16 -2.02
C MET A 257 -13.85 -19.71 -1.55
N MET A 258 -13.04 -18.92 -2.26
CA MET A 258 -12.78 -17.52 -1.88
C MET A 258 -14.00 -16.65 -2.15
N LEU A 259 -14.74 -16.90 -3.24
CA LEU A 259 -15.99 -16.19 -3.54
C LEU A 259 -17.01 -16.40 -2.42
N GLU A 260 -17.17 -17.63 -1.91
CA GLU A 260 -18.07 -17.94 -0.80
C GLU A 260 -17.65 -17.22 0.49
N LYS A 261 -16.36 -17.22 0.82
CA LYS A 261 -15.86 -16.69 2.11
C LYS A 261 -15.66 -15.18 2.13
N ALA A 262 -15.22 -14.60 1.03
CA ALA A 262 -14.76 -13.21 0.94
C ALA A 262 -15.56 -12.35 -0.07
N GLY A 263 -16.47 -12.96 -0.84
CA GLY A 263 -17.28 -12.25 -1.84
C GLY A 263 -16.51 -11.83 -3.09
N ILE A 264 -15.27 -12.30 -3.26
CA ILE A 264 -14.42 -12.03 -4.42
C ILE A 264 -13.50 -13.22 -4.68
N ALA A 265 -13.02 -13.35 -5.91
CA ALA A 265 -12.20 -14.48 -6.36
C ALA A 265 -10.94 -14.03 -7.12
N PRO A 266 -9.83 -14.79 -7.07
CA PRO A 266 -8.60 -14.51 -7.84
C PRO A 266 -8.84 -14.20 -9.30
N GLU A 267 -9.72 -14.95 -9.96
CA GLU A 267 -10.07 -14.75 -11.38
C GLU A 267 -10.64 -13.35 -11.69
N THR A 268 -11.18 -12.68 -10.67
CA THR A 268 -11.73 -11.33 -10.80
C THR A 268 -10.71 -10.27 -10.40
N PHE A 269 -10.09 -10.40 -9.21
CA PHE A 269 -9.25 -9.32 -8.70
C PHE A 269 -7.86 -9.28 -9.33
N ILE A 270 -7.25 -10.43 -9.70
CA ILE A 270 -5.89 -10.45 -10.26
C ILE A 270 -5.85 -9.72 -11.63
N PRO A 271 -6.76 -9.99 -12.59
CA PRO A 271 -6.78 -9.24 -13.85
C PRO A 271 -7.06 -7.74 -13.64
N GLU A 272 -7.94 -7.41 -12.70
CA GLU A 272 -8.29 -6.03 -12.39
C GLU A 272 -7.11 -5.25 -11.79
N LEU A 273 -6.32 -5.85 -10.88
CA LEU A 273 -5.11 -5.23 -10.33
C LEU A 273 -4.08 -4.92 -11.42
N ASN A 274 -3.82 -5.89 -12.31
CA ASN A 274 -2.90 -5.71 -13.43
C ASN A 274 -3.33 -4.57 -14.35
N LYS A 275 -4.62 -4.54 -14.71
CA LYS A 275 -5.20 -3.46 -15.52
C LYS A 275 -5.07 -2.11 -14.83
N ARG A 276 -5.43 -2.02 -13.55
CA ARG A 276 -5.38 -0.75 -12.79
C ARG A 276 -3.97 -0.22 -12.65
N LEU A 277 -2.96 -1.09 -12.48
CA LEU A 277 -1.58 -0.64 -12.43
C LEU A 277 -1.14 -0.01 -13.75
N VAL A 278 -1.42 -0.65 -14.89
CA VAL A 278 -1.12 -0.07 -16.21
C VAL A 278 -1.84 1.27 -16.39
N GLU A 279 -3.13 1.36 -16.03
CA GLU A 279 -3.91 2.59 -16.16
C GLU A 279 -3.39 3.73 -15.27
N LYS A 280 -3.05 3.45 -14.01
CA LYS A 280 -2.53 4.45 -13.06
C LYS A 280 -1.13 4.92 -13.45
N MET A 281 -0.26 3.99 -13.81
CA MET A 281 1.13 4.28 -14.22
C MET A 281 1.24 4.91 -15.61
N ALA A 282 0.14 5.01 -16.37
CA ALA A 282 0.14 5.74 -17.66
C ALA A 282 0.17 7.28 -17.48
N THR A 283 -0.15 7.76 -16.27
CA THR A 283 -0.15 9.17 -15.88
C THR A 283 1.24 9.63 -15.43
N GLU A 284 1.55 10.93 -15.57
CA GLU A 284 2.87 11.47 -15.21
C GLU A 284 3.18 11.36 -13.71
N GLU A 285 2.16 11.39 -12.85
CA GLU A 285 2.28 11.28 -11.39
C GLU A 285 1.87 9.90 -10.87
N GLY A 286 1.72 8.91 -11.77
CA GLY A 286 1.20 7.60 -11.43
C GLY A 286 2.10 6.87 -10.44
N VAL A 287 1.53 6.48 -9.30
CA VAL A 287 2.18 5.61 -8.32
C VAL A 287 1.30 4.39 -7.99
N PRO A 288 1.88 3.21 -7.69
CA PRO A 288 1.09 2.01 -7.39
C PRO A 288 0.12 2.18 -6.21
N SER A 289 0.48 3.01 -5.22
CA SER A 289 -0.36 3.29 -4.05
C SER A 289 -1.70 3.99 -4.37
N ASP A 290 -1.85 4.54 -5.59
CA ASP A 290 -3.08 5.24 -6.01
C ASP A 290 -4.16 4.30 -6.57
N ILE A 291 -3.86 3.00 -6.62
CA ILE A 291 -4.83 1.99 -7.02
C ILE A 291 -5.84 1.82 -5.89
N ASP A 292 -7.13 1.79 -6.24
CA ASP A 292 -8.17 1.59 -5.23
C ASP A 292 -8.08 0.19 -4.63
N VAL A 293 -8.17 0.12 -3.30
CA VAL A 293 -8.21 -1.13 -2.54
C VAL A 293 -9.31 -2.05 -3.06
N VAL A 294 -8.99 -3.34 -3.14
CA VAL A 294 -9.98 -4.37 -3.51
C VAL A 294 -10.62 -4.92 -2.24
N THR A 295 -11.88 -4.54 -1.99
CA THR A 295 -12.67 -5.06 -0.86
C THR A 295 -12.74 -6.58 -0.91
N GLY A 296 -12.51 -7.24 0.23
CA GLY A 296 -12.45 -8.70 0.33
C GLY A 296 -11.09 -9.31 -0.04
N ALA A 297 -10.17 -8.53 -0.62
CA ALA A 297 -8.82 -8.96 -1.00
C ALA A 297 -7.73 -7.99 -0.52
N THR A 298 -7.94 -7.31 0.62
CA THR A 298 -7.03 -6.27 1.14
C THR A 298 -5.60 -6.77 1.35
N SER A 299 -5.42 -7.99 1.86
CA SER A 299 -4.08 -8.58 2.04
C SER A 299 -3.34 -8.76 0.70
N SER A 300 -4.03 -9.29 -0.31
CA SER A 300 -3.49 -9.46 -1.65
C SER A 300 -3.19 -8.11 -2.31
N PHE A 301 -4.07 -7.13 -2.10
CA PHE A 301 -3.89 -5.77 -2.59
C PHE A 301 -2.65 -5.09 -1.99
N ASN A 302 -2.46 -5.17 -0.66
CA ASN A 302 -1.29 -4.56 -0.02
C ASN A 302 0.02 -5.19 -0.51
N THR A 303 0.05 -6.52 -0.66
CA THR A 303 1.21 -7.24 -1.19
C THR A 303 1.50 -6.84 -2.64
N PHE A 304 0.45 -6.74 -3.46
CA PHE A 304 0.55 -6.27 -4.84
C PHE A 304 1.16 -4.86 -4.94
N VAL A 305 0.70 -3.90 -4.11
CA VAL A 305 1.23 -2.53 -4.11
C VAL A 305 2.71 -2.53 -3.73
N ILE A 306 3.09 -3.23 -2.65
CA ILE A 306 4.49 -3.31 -2.20
C ILE A 306 5.41 -3.89 -3.28
N TYR A 307 4.98 -4.95 -3.97
CA TYR A 307 5.77 -5.56 -5.03
C TYR A 307 5.80 -4.73 -6.30
N ALA A 308 4.69 -4.07 -6.65
CA ALA A 308 4.66 -3.12 -7.75
C ALA A 308 5.65 -1.96 -7.50
N GLU A 309 5.70 -1.41 -6.29
CA GLU A 309 6.64 -0.35 -5.93
C GLU A 309 8.11 -0.79 -6.03
N GLN A 310 8.44 -2.03 -5.64
CA GLN A 310 9.78 -2.59 -5.85
C GLN A 310 10.15 -2.71 -7.33
N LEU A 311 9.21 -3.18 -8.16
CA LEU A 311 9.40 -3.25 -9.61
C LEU A 311 9.57 -1.85 -10.22
N ILE A 312 8.85 -0.84 -9.72
CA ILE A 312 9.03 0.56 -10.12
C ILE A 312 10.41 1.08 -9.70
N ASN A 313 10.89 0.78 -8.49
CA ASN A 313 12.24 1.16 -8.06
C ASN A 313 13.31 0.49 -8.93
N ALA A 314 13.14 -0.79 -9.27
CA ALA A 314 14.01 -1.49 -10.20
C ALA A 314 14.00 -0.85 -11.58
N ALA A 315 12.83 -0.45 -12.08
CA ALA A 315 12.69 0.27 -13.35
C ALA A 315 13.33 1.65 -13.36
N GLN A 316 13.20 2.42 -12.28
CA GLN A 316 13.89 3.70 -12.11
C GLN A 316 15.42 3.53 -12.07
N ASN A 317 15.89 2.39 -11.58
CA ASN A 317 17.30 2.04 -11.56
C ASN A 317 17.79 1.38 -12.86
N GLY A 318 16.89 0.98 -13.77
CA GLY A 318 17.22 0.13 -14.92
C GLY A 318 17.75 -1.26 -14.54
N ASN A 319 17.47 -1.72 -13.31
CA ASN A 319 17.92 -3.02 -12.82
C ASN A 319 16.93 -4.11 -13.24
N THR A 320 17.33 -4.96 -14.19
CA THR A 320 16.49 -6.05 -14.72
C THR A 320 16.72 -7.38 -14.01
N GLU A 321 17.58 -7.43 -12.99
CA GLU A 321 17.74 -8.62 -12.16
C GLU A 321 16.43 -8.98 -11.46
N THR A 322 16.11 -10.27 -11.41
CA THR A 322 14.91 -10.76 -10.74
C THR A 322 14.99 -10.52 -9.24
N ILE A 323 14.03 -9.77 -8.69
CA ILE A 323 13.89 -9.58 -7.26
C ILE A 323 13.32 -10.86 -6.66
N THR A 324 14.04 -11.48 -5.73
CA THR A 324 13.56 -12.67 -5.01
C THR A 324 13.14 -12.27 -3.60
N VAL A 325 11.89 -12.56 -3.23
CA VAL A 325 11.35 -12.29 -1.90
C VAL A 325 11.33 -13.57 -1.08
N ASP A 326 12.10 -13.64 0.01
CA ASP A 326 12.04 -14.75 0.98
C ASP A 326 10.85 -14.53 1.93
N ASN A 327 9.64 -14.80 1.41
CA ASN A 327 8.38 -14.66 2.12
C ASN A 327 8.23 -15.77 3.19
N PRO A 328 7.59 -15.50 4.35
CA PRO A 328 7.41 -16.54 5.36
C PRO A 328 6.55 -17.69 4.82
N THR A 329 7.00 -18.92 5.07
CA THR A 329 6.17 -20.13 4.91
C THR A 329 5.05 -20.08 5.96
N GLN A 330 3.81 -20.29 5.52
CA GLN A 330 2.64 -20.48 6.38
C GLN A 330 2.08 -21.88 6.20
#